data_AF-A0A7L4QYZ6-F1
#
_entry.id   AF-A0A7L4QYZ6-F1
#
_cell.length_a   1.000
_cell.length_b   1.000
_cell.length_c   1.000
_cell.angle_alpha   90.00
_cell.angle_beta   90.00
_cell.angle_gamma   90.00
#
_symmetry.space_group_name_H-M   'P 1'
#
loop_
_entity.id
_entity.type
_entity.pdbx_description
1 polymer ?
#
loop_
_entity_poly.entity_id
_entity_poly.type
_entity_poly.pdbx_seq_one_letter_code
_entity_poly.pdbx_strand_id
1 'polypeptide(L)'
;IKTAIAAFIGMIAGFGTFYRFGDGTGTPWYAALVIIAVLAYYAQRVIYPAIKIDTKDFGPKGWFYVEFIVIDFCLVTWTLLLN
;
A
#
# COMPACT_ATOMS: atom_id res chain seq x y z
N ILE A 1 13.28 -7.78 3.40
CA ILE A 1 12.79 -7.95 2.01
C ILE A 1 11.28 -7.75 1.92
N LYS A 2 10.46 -8.57 2.59
CA LYS A 2 8.97 -8.43 2.63
C LYS A 2 8.46 -7.00 2.91
N THR A 3 9.02 -6.34 3.92
CA THR A 3 8.69 -4.97 4.33
C THR A 3 9.13 -3.91 3.31
N ALA A 4 10.28 -4.10 2.67
CA ALA A 4 10.77 -3.19 1.65
C ALA A 4 9.88 -3.18 0.40
N ILE A 5 9.34 -4.34 0.02
CA ILE A 5 8.38 -4.46 -1.09
C ILE A 5 7.06 -3.78 -0.72
N ALA A 6 6.59 -3.97 0.51
CA ALA A 6 5.40 -3.28 1.01
C ALA A 6 5.57 -1.76 0.95
N ALA A 7 6.71 -1.25 1.41
CA ALA A 7 7.03 0.17 1.33
C ALA A 7 7.09 0.68 -0.13
N PHE A 8 7.66 -0.09 -1.05
CA PHE A 8 7.73 0.27 -2.47
C PHE A 8 6.33 0.31 -3.12
N ILE A 9 5.48 -0.67 -2.81
CA ILE A 9 4.07 -0.68 -3.26
C ILE A 9 3.31 0.52 -2.68
N GLY A 10 3.51 0.82 -1.39
CA GLY A 10 2.92 1.99 -0.73
C GLY A 10 3.32 3.29 -1.38
N MET A 11 4.60 3.44 -1.72
CA MET A 11 5.11 4.63 -2.42
C MET A 11 4.45 4.80 -3.79
N ILE A 12 4.40 3.74 -4.62
CA ILE A 12 3.72 3.78 -5.93
C ILE A 12 2.24 4.12 -5.78
N ALA A 13 1.57 3.54 -4.78
CA ALA A 13 0.18 3.84 -4.49
C ALA A 13 -0.02 5.32 -4.10
N GLY A 14 0.89 5.90 -3.31
CA GLY A 14 0.87 7.32 -2.95
C GLY A 14 0.97 8.24 -4.17
N PHE A 15 1.88 7.94 -5.11
CA PHE A 15 1.95 8.65 -6.40
C PHE A 15 0.67 8.51 -7.22
N GLY A 16 0.12 7.29 -7.32
CA GLY A 16 -1.13 7.05 -8.02
C GLY A 16 -2.31 7.79 -7.40
N THR A 17 -2.33 7.89 -6.07
CA THR A 17 -3.38 8.59 -5.32
C THR A 17 -3.29 10.09 -5.52
N PHE A 18 -2.09 10.66 -5.48
CA PHE A 18 -1.86 12.07 -5.81
C PHE A 18 -2.31 12.40 -7.23
N TYR A 19 -1.91 11.59 -8.23
CA TYR A 19 -2.25 11.86 -9.63
C TYR A 19 -3.76 11.70 -9.91
N ARG A 20 -4.44 10.79 -9.22
CA ARG A 20 -5.85 10.49 -9.45
C ARG A 20 -6.81 11.34 -8.63
N PHE A 21 -6.49 11.57 -7.37
CA PHE A 21 -7.39 12.18 -6.37
C PHE A 21 -6.90 13.56 -5.90
N GLY A 22 -5.66 13.96 -6.23
CA GLY A 22 -5.12 15.26 -5.83
C GLY A 22 -5.17 15.45 -4.32
N ASP A 23 -5.75 16.57 -3.89
CA ASP A 23 -5.95 16.96 -2.49
C ASP A 23 -7.10 16.23 -1.78
N GLY A 24 -7.79 15.30 -2.47
CA GLY A 24 -8.88 14.52 -1.88
C GLY A 24 -10.14 15.34 -1.60
N THR A 25 -10.26 16.56 -2.15
CA THR A 25 -11.45 17.41 -1.97
C THR A 25 -12.72 16.79 -2.56
N GLY A 26 -12.57 16.03 -3.65
CA GLY A 26 -13.68 15.36 -4.34
C GLY A 26 -13.91 13.89 -3.94
N THR A 27 -13.03 13.28 -3.15
CA THR A 27 -13.14 11.87 -2.76
C THR A 27 -12.69 11.69 -1.32
N PRO A 28 -13.53 11.12 -0.43
CA PRO A 28 -13.15 10.94 0.96
C PRO A 28 -11.84 10.14 1.07
N TRP A 29 -10.89 10.69 1.82
CA TRP A 29 -9.55 10.11 2.03
C TRP A 29 -9.61 8.64 2.50
N TYR A 30 -10.58 8.30 3.35
CA TYR A 30 -10.75 6.94 3.85
C TYR A 30 -11.15 5.95 2.73
N ALA A 31 -11.88 6.39 1.72
CA ALA A 31 -12.25 5.54 0.58
C ALA A 31 -11.02 5.25 -0.30
N ALA A 32 -10.17 6.25 -0.53
CA ALA A 32 -8.91 6.07 -1.24
C ALA A 32 -8.01 5.05 -0.52
N LEU A 33 -7.88 5.17 0.80
CA LEU A 33 -7.08 4.21 1.60
C LEU A 33 -7.63 2.79 1.55
N VAL A 34 -8.96 2.61 1.62
CA VAL A 34 -9.56 1.27 1.51
C VAL A 34 -9.30 0.66 0.14
N ILE A 35 -9.42 1.44 -0.95
CA ILE A 35 -9.10 0.98 -2.31
C ILE A 35 -7.63 0.55 -2.40
N ILE A 36 -6.72 1.35 -1.85
CA ILE A 36 -5.29 1.07 -1.85
C ILE A 36 -4.97 -0.17 -1.03
N ALA A 37 -5.58 -0.33 0.15
CA ALA A 37 -5.41 -1.51 0.98
C ALA A 37 -5.81 -2.79 0.23
N VAL A 38 -6.98 -2.78 -0.43
CA VAL A 38 -7.45 -3.92 -1.23
C VAL A 38 -6.52 -4.20 -2.41
N LEU A 39 -6.14 -3.17 -3.18
CA LEU A 39 -5.22 -3.34 -4.30
C LEU A 39 -3.85 -3.87 -3.87
N ALA A 40 -3.32 -3.34 -2.76
CA ALA A 40 -2.04 -3.74 -2.21
C ALA A 40 -2.08 -5.18 -1.70
N TYR A 41 -3.17 -5.59 -1.04
CA TYR A 41 -3.37 -6.97 -0.62
C TYR A 41 -3.29 -7.93 -1.81
N TYR A 42 -4.01 -7.63 -2.90
CA TYR A 42 -3.93 -8.44 -4.13
C TYR A 42 -2.54 -8.41 -4.77
N ALA A 43 -1.92 -7.22 -4.88
CA ALA A 43 -0.58 -7.07 -5.45
C ALA A 43 0.46 -7.88 -4.66
N GLN A 44 0.44 -7.81 -3.34
CA GLN A 44 1.33 -8.55 -2.44
C GLN A 44 1.12 -10.06 -2.55
N ARG A 45 -0.14 -10.50 -2.70
CA ARG A 45 -0.47 -11.91 -2.88
C ARG A 45 0.03 -12.49 -4.20
N VAL A 46 0.28 -11.65 -5.21
CA VAL A 46 0.90 -12.04 -6.49
C VAL A 46 2.43 -11.88 -6.45
N ILE A 47 2.92 -10.76 -5.92
CA ILE A 47 4.34 -10.42 -5.91
C ILE A 47 5.11 -11.35 -4.96
N TYR A 48 4.61 -11.62 -3.75
CA TYR A 48 5.34 -12.42 -2.75
C TYR A 48 5.63 -13.86 -3.21
N PRO A 49 4.68 -14.61 -3.79
CA PRO A 49 4.99 -15.92 -4.37
C PRO A 49 5.95 -15.83 -5.56
N ALA A 50 5.83 -14.80 -6.41
CA ALA A 50 6.68 -14.63 -7.60
C ALA A 50 8.17 -14.49 -7.25
N ILE A 51 8.48 -13.92 -6.09
CA ILE A 51 9.85 -13.75 -5.57
C ILE A 51 10.24 -14.82 -4.54
N LYS A 52 9.50 -15.94 -4.48
CA LYS A 52 9.73 -17.06 -3.55
C LYS A 52 9.67 -16.68 -2.06
N ILE A 53 8.90 -15.66 -1.68
CA ILE A 53 8.58 -15.42 -0.26
C ILE A 53 7.47 -16.38 0.14
N ASP A 54 7.75 -17.19 1.17
CA ASP A 54 6.78 -18.14 1.70
C ASP A 54 5.68 -17.38 2.48
N THR A 55 4.56 -17.17 1.81
CA THR A 55 3.37 -16.53 2.38
C THR A 55 2.57 -17.47 3.27
N LYS A 56 2.94 -18.76 3.35
CA LYS A 56 2.31 -19.72 4.27
C LYS A 56 2.73 -19.51 5.73
N ASP A 57 3.93 -19.00 5.95
CA ASP A 57 4.41 -18.58 7.29
C ASP A 57 3.90 -17.19 7.68
N PHE A 58 3.25 -16.47 6.77
CA PHE A 58 2.56 -15.25 7.12
C PHE A 58 1.27 -15.58 7.86
N GLY A 59 1.38 -15.70 9.18
CA GLY A 59 0.23 -15.59 10.06
C GLY A 59 -0.51 -14.26 9.84
N PRO A 60 -1.77 -14.14 10.31
CA PRO A 60 -2.59 -12.94 10.10
C PRO A 60 -1.94 -11.65 10.60
N LYS A 61 -1.14 -11.73 11.68
CA LYS A 61 -0.34 -10.58 12.18
C LYS A 61 0.70 -10.08 11.18
N GLY A 62 1.32 -11.00 10.43
CA GLY A 62 2.34 -10.66 9.43
C GLY A 62 1.74 -9.99 8.20
N TRP A 63 0.54 -10.43 7.80
CA TRP A 63 -0.24 -9.77 6.73
C TRP A 63 -0.62 -8.35 7.12
N PHE A 64 -1.21 -8.18 8.31
CA PHE A 64 -1.60 -6.86 8.81
C PHE A 64 -0.42 -5.89 8.92
N TYR A 65 0.75 -6.38 9.36
CA TYR A 65 1.95 -5.56 9.46
C TYR A 65 2.41 -5.02 8.11
N VAL A 66 2.32 -5.86 7.08
CA VAL A 66 2.71 -5.51 5.72
C VAL A 66 1.71 -4.54 5.07
N GLU A 67 0.41 -4.74 5.28
CA GLU A 67 -0.63 -3.79 4.86
C GLU A 67 -0.45 -2.43 5.55
N PHE A 68 -0.16 -2.43 6.84
CA PHE A 68 0.10 -1.21 7.60
C PHE A 68 1.25 -0.41 6.99
N ILE A 69 2.36 -1.06 6.63
CA ILE A 69 3.50 -0.40 5.97
C ILE A 69 3.11 0.22 4.63
N VAL A 70 2.28 -0.46 3.82
CA VAL A 70 1.82 0.09 2.54
C VAL A 70 1.03 1.37 2.77
N ILE A 71 0.06 1.35 3.68
CA ILE A 71 -0.81 2.49 3.95
C ILE A 71 0.02 3.65 4.50
N ASP A 72 0.95 3.38 5.41
CA ASP A 72 1.80 4.40 6.02
C ASP A 72 2.69 5.10 4.98
N PHE A 73 3.40 4.33 4.15
CA PHE A 73 4.20 4.88 3.05
C PHE A 73 3.37 5.58 1.97
N CYS A 74 2.17 5.08 1.70
CA CYS A 74 1.24 5.73 0.79
C CYS A 74 0.82 7.10 1.32
N LEU A 75 0.43 7.20 2.59
CA LEU A 75 0.05 8.46 3.23
C LEU A 75 1.21 9.44 3.28
N VAL A 76 2.40 8.98 3.66
CA VAL A 76 3.60 9.83 3.69
C VAL A 76 3.91 10.36 2.28
N THR A 77 3.90 9.49 1.27
CA THR A 77 4.18 9.92 -0.12
C THR A 77 3.11 10.87 -0.64
N TRP A 78 1.83 10.58 -0.38
CA TRP A 78 0.73 11.42 -0.85
C TRP A 78 0.73 12.80 -0.18
N THR A 79 0.94 12.86 1.14
CA THR A 79 1.00 14.13 1.87
C THR A 79 2.22 14.95 1.49
N LEU A 80 3.39 14.33 1.26
CA LEU A 80 4.58 15.02 0.76
C LEU A 80 4.39 15.61 -0.64
N LEU A 81 3.65 14.95 -1.52
CA LEU A 81 3.36 15.47 -2.86
C LEU A 81 2.33 16.61 -2.86
N LEU A 82 1.52 16.70 -1.80
CA LEU A 82 0.50 17.75 -1.64
C LEU A 82 1.02 19.05 -1.05
N ASN A 83 2.22 19.04 -0.46
CA ASN A 83 2.83 20.18 0.23
C ASN A 83 3.94 20.82 -0.60
#